data_AF-A0A852KR38-F1
#
_entry.id   AF-A0A852KR38-F1
#
_cell.length_a   1.000
_cell.length_b   1.000
_cell.length_c   1.000
_cell.angle_alpha   90.00
_cell.angle_beta   90.00
_cell.angle_gamma   90.00
#
_symmetry.space_group_name_H-M   'P 1'
#
loop_
_entity.id
_entity.type
_entity.pdbx_description
1 polymer ?
#
loop_
_entity_poly.entity_id
_entity_poly.type
_entity_poly.pdbx_seq_one_letter_code
_entity_poly.pdbx_strand_id
1 'polypeptide(L)'
;VRLLNGSLSTEGLVQARIGKMWHLACADGWNKEVSESVCQLLGLGDANTSSTVLFTGDGPFVNITETANHSLIFTKRWVEGACGKQLATQKNGTRIVGGTDARREVWPWIVSLHFNSRHVCGASLVSEEWLVTAAHCVYGRQLKPSQWKAVFGLYNQSDMTQPSTVVQTIDKIVINPHYMKDTKDSDIALMHFQYKVQYTDYIQPICLPEKDQQFLQGINCSIAGWGYI
;
A
#
# COMPACT_ATOMS: atom_id res chain seq x y z
N VAL A 1 -18.70 16.56 -7.50
CA VAL A 1 -17.80 17.17 -6.48
C VAL A 1 -18.67 17.61 -5.29
N ARG A 2 -18.13 17.76 -4.08
CA ARG A 2 -18.83 18.34 -2.92
C ARG A 2 -17.87 19.14 -2.04
N LEU A 3 -18.41 19.95 -1.14
CA LEU A 3 -17.67 20.61 -0.06
C LEU A 3 -17.84 19.83 1.25
N LEU A 4 -16.79 19.78 2.06
CA LEU A 4 -16.75 19.09 3.35
C LEU A 4 -16.23 20.05 4.44
N ASN A 5 -16.80 20.00 5.65
CA ASN A 5 -16.35 20.74 6.83
C ASN A 5 -16.29 22.28 6.65
N GLY A 6 -17.15 22.85 5.80
CA GLY A 6 -17.37 24.30 5.77
C GLY A 6 -18.33 24.75 6.86
N SER A 7 -18.16 25.97 7.37
CA SER A 7 -19.15 26.62 8.24
C SER A 7 -20.38 27.08 7.46
N LEU A 8 -20.22 27.38 6.17
CA LEU A 8 -21.28 27.73 5.24
C LEU A 8 -21.46 26.64 4.17
N SER A 9 -22.64 26.62 3.54
CA SER A 9 -22.92 25.71 2.41
C SER A 9 -22.11 26.03 1.15
N THR A 10 -21.44 27.18 1.13
CA THR A 10 -20.68 27.71 -0.01
C THR A 10 -19.16 27.61 0.18
N GLU A 11 -18.70 27.01 1.27
CA GLU A 11 -17.27 26.86 1.57
C GLU A 11 -16.94 25.47 2.12
N GLY A 12 -15.66 25.14 2.17
CA GLY A 12 -15.15 23.89 2.73
C GLY A 12 -14.12 23.22 1.84
N LEU A 13 -13.66 22.05 2.27
CA LEU A 13 -12.70 21.24 1.55
C LEU A 13 -13.37 20.57 0.35
N VAL A 14 -12.72 20.62 -0.80
CA VAL A 14 -13.24 20.02 -2.03
C VAL A 14 -13.03 18.50 -2.00
N GLN A 15 -14.10 17.75 -2.24
CA GLN A 15 -14.05 16.31 -2.47
C GLN A 15 -14.63 15.91 -3.83
N ALA A 16 -13.94 15.02 -4.54
CA ALA A 16 -14.48 14.39 -5.74
C ALA A 16 -14.87 12.93 -5.46
N ARG A 17 -15.93 12.45 -6.11
CA ARG A 17 -16.33 11.05 -6.02
C ARG A 17 -15.78 10.30 -7.22
N ILE A 18 -14.97 9.28 -6.98
CA ILE A 18 -14.42 8.41 -8.04
C ILE A 18 -14.84 6.97 -7.72
N GLY A 19 -15.69 6.39 -8.57
CA GLY A 19 -16.35 5.12 -8.29
C GLY A 19 -17.26 5.24 -7.05
N LYS A 20 -17.03 4.40 -6.03
CA LYS A 20 -17.82 4.40 -4.79
C LYS A 20 -17.23 5.25 -3.66
N MET A 21 -16.02 5.78 -3.81
CA MET A 21 -15.29 6.48 -2.74
C MET A 21 -15.20 7.99 -2.97
N TRP A 22 -15.14 8.74 -1.87
CA TRP A 22 -14.87 10.18 -1.86
C TRP A 22 -13.38 10.42 -1.63
N HIS A 23 -12.79 11.27 -2.46
CA HIS A 23 -11.38 11.63 -2.43
C HIS A 23 -11.24 13.12 -2.09
N LEU A 24 -10.29 13.48 -1.24
CA LEU A 24 -9.97 14.87 -0.92
C LEU A 24 -9.10 15.47 -2.03
N ALA A 25 -9.43 16.68 -2.50
CA ALA A 25 -8.66 17.35 -3.53
C ALA A 25 -7.28 17.79 -3.00
N CYS A 26 -6.23 17.54 -3.77
CA CYS A 26 -4.89 18.06 -3.50
C CYS A 26 -4.76 19.52 -3.92
N ALA A 27 -3.88 20.24 -3.24
CA ALA A 27 -3.50 21.60 -3.59
C ALA A 27 -2.53 21.67 -4.78
N ASP A 28 -1.81 20.58 -5.06
CA ASP A 28 -0.79 20.54 -6.12
C ASP A 28 -1.43 20.76 -7.50
N GLY A 29 -0.95 21.79 -8.22
CA GLY A 29 -1.49 22.16 -9.52
C GLY A 29 -2.86 22.84 -9.47
N TRP A 30 -3.38 23.17 -8.28
CA TRP A 30 -4.62 23.91 -8.12
C TRP A 30 -4.42 25.39 -8.49
N ASN A 31 -5.24 25.89 -9.42
CA ASN A 31 -5.19 27.27 -9.90
C ASN A 31 -6.59 27.92 -9.90
N LYS A 32 -6.68 29.17 -10.37
CA LYS A 32 -7.92 29.95 -10.37
C LYS A 32 -8.96 29.32 -11.31
N GLU A 33 -8.53 28.82 -12.45
CA GLU A 33 -9.39 28.22 -13.47
C GLU A 33 -10.05 26.94 -12.93
N VAL A 34 -9.27 26.05 -12.27
CA VAL A 34 -9.81 24.87 -11.57
C VAL A 34 -10.80 25.28 -10.48
N SER A 35 -10.49 26.34 -9.74
CA SER A 35 -11.39 26.90 -8.72
C SER A 35 -12.74 27.32 -9.31
N GLU A 36 -12.74 28.09 -10.39
CA GLU A 36 -13.94 28.55 -11.09
C GLU A 36 -14.75 27.36 -11.64
N SER A 37 -14.11 26.44 -12.34
CA SER A 37 -14.75 25.25 -12.90
C SER A 37 -15.34 24.32 -11.83
N VAL A 38 -14.70 24.19 -10.67
CA VAL A 38 -15.25 23.44 -9.54
C VAL A 38 -16.47 24.15 -8.92
N CYS A 39 -16.42 25.46 -8.74
CA CYS A 39 -17.54 26.24 -8.21
C CYS A 39 -18.74 26.23 -9.16
N GLN A 40 -18.51 26.31 -10.47
CA GLN A 40 -19.55 26.16 -11.48
C GLN A 40 -20.20 24.77 -11.44
N LEU A 41 -19.41 23.70 -11.31
CA LEU A 41 -19.91 22.32 -11.14
C LEU A 41 -20.71 22.12 -9.85
N LEU A 42 -20.44 22.91 -8.81
CA LEU A 42 -21.19 22.91 -7.55
C LEU A 42 -22.44 23.81 -7.60
N GLY A 43 -22.64 24.57 -8.68
CA GLY A 43 -23.73 25.54 -8.80
C GLY A 43 -23.54 26.80 -7.96
N LEU A 44 -22.29 27.12 -7.57
CA LEU A 44 -21.93 28.26 -6.72
C LEU A 44 -21.49 29.50 -7.51
N GLY A 45 -21.39 29.40 -8.84
CA GLY A 45 -20.89 30.47 -9.71
C GLY A 45 -19.36 30.53 -9.72
N ASP A 46 -18.81 31.74 -9.75
CA ASP A 46 -17.35 31.94 -9.78
C ASP A 46 -16.74 31.89 -8.38
N ALA A 47 -15.55 31.30 -8.29
CA ALA A 47 -14.85 31.17 -7.02
C ALA A 47 -14.32 32.55 -6.57
N ASN A 48 -14.63 32.95 -5.33
CA ASN A 48 -14.12 34.20 -4.77
C ASN A 48 -12.65 34.06 -4.32
N THR A 49 -12.34 33.00 -3.56
CA THR A 49 -10.99 32.70 -3.05
C THR A 49 -10.81 31.20 -2.80
N SER A 50 -9.62 30.66 -3.11
CA SER A 50 -9.19 29.33 -2.68
C SER A 50 -7.88 29.43 -1.89
N SER A 51 -7.74 28.55 -0.89
CA SER A 51 -6.56 28.51 -0.02
C SER A 51 -6.14 27.08 0.23
N THR A 52 -4.83 26.85 0.34
CA THR A 52 -4.30 25.55 0.71
C THR A 52 -4.47 25.32 2.21
N VAL A 53 -4.80 24.09 2.59
CA VAL A 53 -4.94 23.68 3.99
C VAL A 53 -4.01 22.49 4.22
N LEU A 54 -3.19 22.58 5.26
CA LEU A 54 -2.40 21.44 5.74
C LEU A 54 -3.37 20.39 6.28
N PHE A 55 -3.44 19.25 5.61
CA PHE A 55 -4.28 18.13 6.02
C PHE A 55 -3.38 17.00 6.52
N THR A 56 -3.51 16.65 7.80
CA THR A 56 -2.70 15.61 8.46
C THR A 56 -3.40 14.24 8.49
N GLY A 57 -4.52 14.08 7.81
CA GLY A 57 -5.30 12.84 7.79
C GLY A 57 -4.94 11.93 6.60
N ASP A 58 -5.01 10.62 6.82
CA ASP A 58 -4.82 9.62 5.77
C ASP A 58 -6.10 9.40 4.97
N GLY A 59 -6.26 10.12 3.86
CA GLY A 59 -7.39 9.96 2.95
C GLY A 59 -6.97 9.41 1.59
N PRO A 60 -7.89 8.85 0.77
CA PRO A 60 -7.63 8.77 -0.65
C PRO A 60 -7.70 10.20 -1.22
N PHE A 61 -6.70 10.60 -2.00
CA PHE A 61 -6.62 11.95 -2.55
C PHE A 61 -6.90 11.95 -4.06
N VAL A 62 -7.11 13.14 -4.61
CA VAL A 62 -7.34 13.35 -6.05
C VAL A 62 -6.66 14.64 -6.48
N ASN A 63 -5.87 14.58 -7.55
CA ASN A 63 -5.46 15.78 -8.28
C ASN A 63 -6.57 16.16 -9.25
N ILE A 64 -6.96 17.42 -9.21
CA ILE A 64 -7.98 18.00 -10.11
C ILE A 64 -7.25 18.98 -11.02
N THR A 65 -7.28 18.72 -12.32
CA THR A 65 -6.71 19.60 -13.34
C THR A 65 -7.76 19.94 -14.38
N GLU A 66 -7.55 21.05 -15.08
CA GLU A 66 -8.44 21.50 -16.14
C GLU A 66 -7.74 21.43 -17.49
N THR A 67 -8.49 20.98 -18.50
CA THR A 67 -8.04 20.96 -19.90
C THR A 67 -8.34 22.29 -20.59
N ALA A 68 -7.70 22.53 -21.75
CA ALA A 68 -7.97 23.72 -22.57
C ALA A 68 -9.45 23.88 -22.99
N ASN A 69 -10.26 22.82 -22.92
CA ASN A 69 -11.69 22.83 -23.23
C ASN A 69 -12.57 22.93 -21.96
N HIS A 70 -12.04 23.44 -20.85
CA HIS A 70 -12.76 23.60 -19.57
C HIS A 70 -13.32 22.31 -18.97
N SER A 71 -12.78 21.15 -19.36
CA SER A 71 -13.16 19.87 -18.76
C SER A 71 -12.21 19.54 -17.61
N LEU A 72 -12.78 19.20 -16.45
CA LEU A 72 -12.01 18.74 -15.29
C LEU A 72 -11.59 17.27 -15.42
N ILE A 73 -10.31 17.01 -15.19
CA ILE A 73 -9.71 15.68 -15.08
C ILE A 73 -9.46 15.38 -13.61
N PHE A 74 -9.90 14.19 -13.18
CA PHE A 74 -9.72 13.70 -11.83
C PHE A 74 -8.71 12.56 -11.84
N THR A 75 -7.48 12.84 -11.43
CA THR A 75 -6.42 11.82 -11.32
C THR A 75 -6.33 11.37 -9.88
N LYS A 76 -6.65 10.10 -9.61
CA LYS A 76 -6.47 9.53 -8.26
C LYS A 76 -5.02 9.73 -7.82
N ARG A 77 -4.84 10.38 -6.68
CA ARG A 77 -3.54 10.46 -6.02
C ARG A 77 -3.58 9.56 -4.80
N TRP A 78 -2.78 8.52 -4.85
CA TRP A 78 -2.40 7.81 -3.66
C TRP A 78 -1.34 8.68 -2.99
N VAL A 79 -1.61 9.18 -1.80
CA VAL A 79 -0.53 9.76 -1.00
C VAL A 79 0.38 8.61 -0.63
N GLU A 80 1.65 8.70 -1.06
CA GLU A 80 2.75 7.95 -0.46
C GLU A 80 2.62 8.09 1.06
N GLY A 81 2.09 7.07 1.74
CA GLY A 81 1.75 7.14 3.16
C GLY A 81 0.56 6.30 3.64
N ALA A 82 -0.37 5.87 2.77
CA ALA A 82 -1.43 4.95 3.17
C ALA A 82 -0.89 3.50 3.24
N CYS A 83 -0.36 3.10 4.38
CA CYS A 83 0.16 1.75 4.66
C CYS A 83 -0.54 1.12 5.87
N GLY A 84 -0.38 -0.19 6.08
CA GLY A 84 -0.77 -0.87 7.32
C GLY A 84 -2.28 -1.02 7.56
N LYS A 85 -3.13 -0.67 6.58
CA LYS A 85 -4.58 -0.81 6.70
C LYS A 85 -5.06 -2.20 6.28
N GLN A 86 -5.71 -2.91 7.19
CA GLN A 86 -6.47 -4.12 6.86
C GLN A 86 -7.82 -3.70 6.26
N LEU A 87 -8.11 -4.15 5.04
CA LEU A 87 -9.33 -3.78 4.34
C LEU A 87 -10.52 -4.70 4.70
N ALA A 88 -10.24 -5.82 5.38
CA ALA A 88 -11.22 -6.74 5.94
C ALA A 88 -10.95 -7.01 7.43
N THR A 89 -12.02 -7.16 8.21
CA THR A 89 -11.95 -7.54 9.63
C THR A 89 -11.84 -9.05 9.80
N GLN A 90 -10.77 -9.51 10.44
CA GLN A 90 -10.63 -10.88 10.90
C GLN A 90 -11.45 -11.07 12.18
N LYS A 91 -12.33 -12.07 12.22
CA LYS A 91 -12.88 -12.54 13.50
C LYS A 91 -11.74 -13.27 14.22
N ASN A 92 -11.41 -12.84 15.45
CA ASN A 92 -10.29 -13.37 16.24
C ASN A 92 -10.21 -14.90 16.19
N GLY A 93 -9.13 -15.42 15.62
CA GLY A 93 -8.72 -16.82 15.65
C GLY A 93 -7.20 -16.86 15.81
N THR A 94 -6.70 -17.81 16.60
CA THR A 94 -5.31 -17.88 17.09
C THR A 94 -4.29 -18.29 16.00
N ARG A 95 -3.03 -18.47 16.43
CA ARG A 95 -1.70 -18.29 15.79
C ARG A 95 -1.19 -19.47 14.92
N ILE A 96 -0.38 -19.25 13.88
CA ILE A 96 0.27 -20.35 13.12
C ILE A 96 1.16 -21.20 14.06
N VAL A 97 0.93 -22.53 14.05
CA VAL A 97 0.86 -23.50 15.18
C VAL A 97 -0.30 -23.21 16.15
N GLY A 98 -1.47 -23.83 15.91
CA GLY A 98 -2.73 -23.54 16.64
C GLY A 98 -3.58 -22.45 15.97
N GLY A 99 -3.46 -22.36 14.65
CA GLY A 99 -3.88 -21.23 13.83
C GLY A 99 -5.28 -21.38 13.25
N THR A 100 -5.87 -20.27 12.80
CA THR A 100 -7.02 -20.33 11.89
C THR A 100 -6.67 -19.75 10.54
N ASP A 101 -7.22 -20.33 9.47
CA ASP A 101 -7.13 -19.76 8.13
C ASP A 101 -7.54 -18.27 8.18
N ALA A 102 -6.63 -17.42 7.69
CA ALA A 102 -6.93 -16.01 7.56
C ALA A 102 -8.08 -15.82 6.57
N ARG A 103 -8.91 -14.80 6.76
CA ARG A 103 -9.83 -14.39 5.69
C ARG A 103 -9.02 -13.76 4.55
N ARG A 104 -9.55 -13.83 3.32
CA ARG A 104 -9.05 -13.01 2.21
C ARG A 104 -9.03 -11.53 2.63
N GLU A 105 -8.07 -10.79 2.07
CA GLU A 105 -7.89 -9.33 2.25
C GLU A 105 -7.39 -8.86 3.63
N VAL A 106 -7.22 -9.74 4.62
CA VAL A 106 -6.81 -9.32 5.98
C VAL A 106 -5.34 -8.90 6.03
N TRP A 107 -4.48 -9.53 5.24
CA TRP A 107 -3.03 -9.30 5.25
C TRP A 107 -2.54 -8.90 3.86
N PRO A 108 -2.95 -7.75 3.30
CA PRO A 108 -2.70 -7.39 1.90
C PRO A 108 -1.22 -7.08 1.59
N TRP A 109 -0.37 -6.98 2.62
CA TRP A 109 1.08 -6.81 2.48
C TRP A 109 1.85 -8.13 2.44
N ILE A 110 1.21 -9.27 2.69
CA ILE A 110 1.92 -10.55 2.71
C ILE A 110 2.26 -11.00 1.30
N VAL A 111 3.53 -11.33 1.09
CA VAL A 111 4.07 -11.75 -0.21
C VAL A 111 4.69 -13.13 -0.08
N SER A 112 4.36 -14.01 -1.02
CA SER A 112 4.97 -15.34 -1.11
C SER A 112 6.19 -15.27 -2.01
N LEU A 113 7.37 -15.53 -1.46
CA LEU A 113 8.63 -15.59 -2.22
C LEU A 113 8.84 -17.00 -2.76
N HIS A 114 8.91 -17.10 -4.08
CA HIS A 114 9.15 -18.35 -4.79
C HIS A 114 10.58 -18.39 -5.36
N PHE A 115 11.35 -19.41 -5.01
CA PHE A 115 12.66 -19.69 -5.60
C PHE A 115 12.57 -20.93 -6.48
N ASN A 116 12.97 -20.82 -7.75
CA ASN A 116 12.80 -21.90 -8.75
C ASN A 116 11.37 -22.48 -8.76
N SER A 117 10.37 -21.59 -8.78
CA SER A 117 8.93 -21.93 -8.85
C SER A 117 8.36 -22.66 -7.62
N ARG A 118 9.05 -22.63 -6.47
CA ARG A 118 8.54 -23.18 -5.21
C ARG A 118 8.54 -22.11 -4.13
N HIS A 119 7.49 -22.08 -3.31
CA HIS A 119 7.47 -21.27 -2.10
C HIS A 119 8.63 -21.64 -1.18
N VAL A 120 9.36 -20.62 -0.72
CA VAL A 120 10.49 -20.79 0.21
C VAL A 120 10.32 -19.90 1.44
N CYS A 121 9.91 -18.64 1.26
CA CYS A 121 9.80 -17.68 2.35
C CYS A 121 8.60 -16.73 2.16
N GLY A 122 8.26 -16.04 3.24
CA GLY A 122 7.40 -14.86 3.19
C GLY A 122 8.20 -13.56 3.02
N ALA A 123 7.51 -12.51 2.60
CA ALA A 123 7.98 -11.13 2.62
C ALA A 123 6.82 -10.17 2.93
N SER A 124 7.17 -8.92 3.22
CA SER A 124 6.21 -7.82 3.39
C SER A 124 6.42 -6.76 2.33
N LEU A 125 5.34 -6.34 1.67
CA LEU A 125 5.35 -5.20 0.76
C LEU A 125 5.46 -3.90 1.56
N VAL A 126 6.46 -3.06 1.25
CA VAL A 126 6.69 -1.78 1.96
C VAL A 126 6.61 -0.55 1.06
N SER A 127 6.61 -0.74 -0.26
CA SER A 127 6.33 0.31 -1.25
C SER A 127 5.74 -0.28 -2.53
N GLU A 128 5.67 0.46 -3.63
CA GLU A 128 5.17 -0.08 -4.91
C GLU A 128 6.17 -1.04 -5.59
N GLU A 129 7.43 -1.05 -5.15
CA GLU A 129 8.53 -1.77 -5.82
C GLU A 129 9.54 -2.43 -4.86
N TRP A 130 9.30 -2.35 -3.55
CA TRP A 130 10.19 -2.90 -2.52
C TRP A 130 9.50 -3.84 -1.55
N LEU A 131 10.22 -4.93 -1.23
CA LEU A 131 9.87 -5.91 -0.22
C LEU A 131 10.91 -5.92 0.91
N VAL A 132 10.45 -6.19 2.13
CA VAL A 132 11.30 -6.61 3.25
C VAL A 132 11.13 -8.12 3.46
N THR A 133 12.23 -8.84 3.61
CA THR A 133 12.27 -10.27 3.97
C THR A 133 13.45 -10.55 4.89
N ALA A 134 13.63 -11.81 5.28
CA ALA A 134 14.77 -12.24 6.07
C ALA A 134 16.01 -12.47 5.19
N ALA A 135 17.19 -12.09 5.68
CA ALA A 135 18.45 -12.30 4.96
C ALA A 135 18.72 -13.79 4.72
N HIS A 136 18.38 -14.66 5.67
CA HIS A 136 18.60 -16.10 5.56
C HIS A 136 17.83 -16.73 4.39
N CYS A 137 16.71 -16.14 3.96
CA CYS A 137 15.95 -16.61 2.80
C CYS A 137 16.73 -16.50 1.50
N VAL A 138 17.50 -15.41 1.36
CA VAL A 138 18.18 -14.98 0.13
C VAL A 138 19.70 -15.11 0.21
N TYR A 139 20.23 -15.82 1.20
CA TYR A 139 21.67 -16.01 1.39
C TYR A 139 22.20 -17.27 0.69
N GLY A 140 23.51 -17.31 0.42
CA GLY A 140 24.19 -18.51 -0.07
C GLY A 140 23.77 -18.91 -1.49
N ARG A 141 23.07 -20.03 -1.65
CA ARG A 141 22.65 -20.52 -2.98
C ARG A 141 21.49 -19.74 -3.58
N GLN A 142 20.81 -18.90 -2.80
CA GLN A 142 19.64 -18.15 -3.22
C GLN A 142 19.93 -16.67 -3.54
N LEU A 143 21.17 -16.33 -3.93
CA LEU A 143 21.58 -14.95 -4.19
C LEU A 143 21.17 -14.41 -5.58
N LYS A 144 20.76 -15.26 -6.53
CA LYS A 144 20.46 -14.83 -7.91
C LYS A 144 19.03 -14.26 -8.00
N PRO A 145 18.84 -12.95 -8.28
CA PRO A 145 17.52 -12.34 -8.38
C PRO A 145 16.62 -13.01 -9.43
N SER A 146 17.18 -13.41 -10.58
CA SER A 146 16.43 -14.04 -11.67
C SER A 146 15.78 -15.39 -11.34
N GLN A 147 16.17 -16.03 -10.24
CA GLN A 147 15.56 -17.28 -9.77
C GLN A 147 14.40 -17.04 -8.79
N TRP A 148 14.19 -15.79 -8.38
CA TRP A 148 13.14 -15.39 -7.46
C TRP A 148 11.94 -14.79 -8.19
N LYS A 149 10.76 -15.10 -7.65
CA LYS A 149 9.51 -14.41 -7.98
C LYS A 149 8.80 -14.00 -6.70
N ALA A 150 8.26 -12.79 -6.68
CA ALA A 150 7.36 -12.33 -5.64
C ALA A 150 5.91 -12.53 -6.10
N VAL A 151 5.10 -13.19 -5.27
CA VAL A 151 3.70 -13.46 -5.56
C VAL A 151 2.82 -12.71 -4.56
N PHE A 152 2.04 -11.77 -5.07
CA PHE A 152 1.17 -10.85 -4.34
C PHE A 152 -0.29 -11.28 -4.45
N GLY A 153 -1.13 -10.87 -3.49
CA GLY A 153 -2.58 -11.12 -3.53
C GLY A 153 -2.97 -12.62 -3.55
N LEU A 154 -2.02 -13.49 -3.25
CA LEU A 154 -2.19 -14.94 -3.23
C LEU A 154 -2.88 -15.35 -1.93
N TYR A 155 -3.90 -16.20 -2.02
CA TYR A 155 -4.53 -16.79 -0.85
C TYR A 155 -4.08 -18.23 -0.61
N ASN A 156 -4.08 -19.04 -1.66
CA ASN A 156 -3.81 -20.48 -1.60
C ASN A 156 -2.60 -20.82 -2.47
N GLN A 157 -1.57 -21.44 -1.90
CA GLN A 157 -0.36 -21.86 -2.63
C GLN A 157 -0.66 -22.85 -3.76
N SER A 158 -1.76 -23.61 -3.67
CA SER A 158 -2.17 -24.57 -4.69
C SER A 158 -2.95 -23.93 -5.85
N ASP A 159 -3.37 -22.66 -5.72
CA ASP A 159 -4.16 -21.95 -6.73
C ASP A 159 -3.57 -20.56 -7.03
N MET A 160 -2.69 -20.55 -8.03
CA MET A 160 -2.04 -19.36 -8.59
C MET A 160 -2.91 -18.62 -9.63
N THR A 161 -4.10 -19.13 -9.96
CA THR A 161 -4.95 -18.60 -11.04
C THR A 161 -5.94 -17.54 -10.59
N GLN A 162 -5.94 -17.21 -9.29
CA GLN A 162 -6.82 -16.20 -8.70
C GLN A 162 -6.60 -14.83 -9.36
N PRO A 163 -7.68 -14.10 -9.71
CA PRO A 163 -7.57 -12.78 -10.34
C PRO A 163 -6.81 -11.73 -9.51
N SER A 164 -6.75 -11.91 -8.19
CA SER A 164 -5.98 -11.06 -7.27
C SER A 164 -4.48 -11.34 -7.32
N THR A 165 -4.06 -12.47 -7.87
CA THR A 165 -2.67 -12.91 -7.86
C THR A 165 -1.85 -12.15 -8.89
N VAL A 166 -0.79 -11.49 -8.43
CA VAL A 166 0.18 -10.79 -9.29
C VAL A 166 1.56 -11.39 -9.04
N VAL A 167 2.33 -11.63 -10.10
CA VAL A 167 3.67 -12.22 -10.02
C VAL A 167 4.69 -11.24 -10.58
N GLN A 168 5.65 -10.84 -9.76
CA GLN A 168 6.75 -9.96 -10.18
C GLN A 168 8.11 -10.66 -10.15
N THR A 169 8.96 -10.28 -11.11
CA THR A 169 10.36 -10.69 -11.19
C THR A 169 11.22 -9.81 -10.30
N ILE A 170 12.12 -10.44 -9.55
CA ILE A 170 13.09 -9.74 -8.71
C ILE A 170 14.31 -9.39 -9.57
N ASP A 171 14.74 -8.13 -9.51
CA ASP A 171 15.91 -7.62 -10.22
C ASP A 171 17.06 -7.22 -9.28
N LYS A 172 16.77 -7.00 -7.99
CA LYS A 172 17.78 -6.66 -6.98
C LYS A 172 17.49 -7.31 -5.62
N ILE A 173 18.56 -7.74 -4.96
CA ILE A 173 18.55 -8.21 -3.57
C ILE A 173 19.60 -7.41 -2.81
N VAL A 174 19.22 -6.84 -1.66
CA VAL A 174 20.10 -6.07 -0.77
C VAL A 174 20.06 -6.73 0.61
N ILE A 175 21.11 -7.45 0.97
CA ILE A 175 21.24 -8.09 2.27
C ILE A 175 21.86 -7.10 3.25
N ASN A 176 21.39 -7.08 4.50
CA ASN A 176 22.06 -6.29 5.54
C ASN A 176 23.54 -6.70 5.65
N PRO A 177 24.49 -5.77 5.51
CA PRO A 177 25.92 -6.10 5.54
C PRO A 177 26.40 -6.70 6.86
N HIS A 178 25.63 -6.53 7.95
CA HIS A 178 25.92 -7.10 9.26
C HIS A 178 25.24 -8.46 9.51
N TYR A 179 24.61 -9.06 8.51
CA TYR A 179 23.96 -10.36 8.66
C TYR A 179 24.99 -11.45 9.02
N MET A 180 24.81 -12.08 10.18
CA MET A 180 25.65 -13.17 10.65
C MET A 180 24.93 -14.51 10.46
N LYS A 181 25.46 -15.34 9.55
CA LYS A 181 24.82 -16.62 9.18
C LYS A 181 24.65 -17.56 10.37
N ASP A 182 25.60 -17.61 11.29
CA ASP A 182 25.59 -18.62 12.36
C ASP A 182 24.67 -18.21 13.52
N THR A 183 24.65 -16.91 13.89
CA THR A 183 23.81 -16.40 14.98
C THR A 183 22.42 -15.90 14.53
N LYS A 184 22.24 -15.65 13.22
CA LYS A 184 21.09 -14.95 12.63
C LYS A 184 20.93 -13.50 13.07
N ASP A 185 21.99 -12.87 13.57
CA ASP A 185 21.94 -11.44 13.84
C ASP A 185 21.79 -10.63 12.55
N SER A 186 21.06 -9.52 12.62
CA SER A 186 20.76 -8.65 11.47
C SER A 186 20.09 -9.37 10.29
N ASP A 187 19.19 -10.32 10.58
CA ASP A 187 18.48 -11.14 9.59
C ASP A 187 17.38 -10.38 8.82
N ILE A 188 17.80 -9.39 8.03
CA ILE A 188 16.93 -8.55 7.21
C ILE A 188 17.55 -8.33 5.83
N ALA A 189 16.71 -8.39 4.80
CA ALA A 189 17.07 -8.08 3.43
C ALA A 189 15.93 -7.35 2.72
N LEU A 190 16.30 -6.53 1.75
CA LEU A 190 15.38 -5.89 0.82
C LEU A 190 15.42 -6.59 -0.54
N MET A 191 14.28 -6.69 -1.19
CA MET A 191 14.18 -7.15 -2.57
C MET A 191 13.45 -6.09 -3.39
N HIS A 192 14.05 -5.69 -4.51
CA HIS A 192 13.41 -4.84 -5.51
C HIS A 192 12.85 -5.72 -6.62
N PHE A 193 11.76 -5.26 -7.23
CA PHE A 193 11.17 -5.93 -8.38
C PHE A 193 10.90 -4.95 -9.51
N GLN A 194 11.02 -5.44 -10.74
CA GLN A 194 11.25 -4.61 -11.93
C GLN A 194 10.12 -3.61 -12.25
N TYR A 195 8.87 -3.96 -11.94
CA TYR A 195 7.71 -3.15 -12.27
C TYR A 195 6.91 -2.84 -11.01
N LYS A 196 6.42 -1.62 -10.89
CA LYS A 196 5.55 -1.22 -9.78
C LYS A 196 4.28 -2.07 -9.75
N VAL A 197 3.90 -2.57 -8.58
CA VAL A 197 2.58 -3.21 -8.39
C VAL A 197 1.51 -2.14 -8.24
N GLN A 198 0.33 -2.42 -8.78
CA GLN A 198 -0.85 -1.60 -8.53
C GLN A 198 -1.49 -2.01 -7.20
N TYR A 199 -1.74 -1.03 -6.35
CA TYR A 199 -2.44 -1.27 -5.09
C TYR A 199 -3.91 -1.62 -5.33
N THR A 200 -4.37 -2.66 -4.64
CA THR A 200 -5.73 -3.21 -4.74
C THR A 200 -6.21 -3.63 -3.35
N ASP A 201 -7.43 -4.14 -3.23
CA ASP A 201 -7.93 -4.64 -1.95
C ASP A 201 -7.13 -5.84 -1.40
N TYR A 202 -6.31 -6.49 -2.25
CA TYR A 202 -5.48 -7.65 -1.92
C TYR A 202 -3.98 -7.35 -1.87
N ILE A 203 -3.57 -6.14 -2.27
CA ILE A 203 -2.18 -5.72 -2.40
C ILE A 203 -2.06 -4.30 -1.85
N GLN A 204 -1.52 -4.17 -0.65
CA GLN A 204 -1.28 -2.89 0.03
C GLN A 204 0.04 -2.98 0.81
N PRO A 205 0.78 -1.88 0.99
CA PRO A 205 2.01 -1.91 1.78
C PRO A 205 1.72 -1.94 3.29
N ILE A 206 2.64 -2.51 4.07
CA ILE A 206 2.69 -2.33 5.53
C ILE A 206 3.54 -1.12 5.89
N CYS A 207 3.20 -0.44 7.00
CA CYS A 207 4.02 0.65 7.51
C CYS A 207 5.31 0.13 8.15
N LEU A 208 6.39 0.88 7.98
CA LEU A 208 7.58 0.72 8.80
C LEU A 208 7.37 1.45 10.14
N PRO A 209 7.93 0.94 11.25
CA PRO A 209 7.96 1.67 12.50
C PRO A 209 8.83 2.92 12.38
N GLU A 210 8.56 3.93 13.21
CA GLU A 210 9.48 5.04 13.39
C GLU A 210 10.81 4.55 13.96
N LYS A 211 11.92 5.24 13.64
CA LYS A 211 13.29 4.81 13.96
C LYS A 211 13.49 4.40 15.43
N ASP A 212 12.86 5.13 16.35
CA ASP A 212 12.99 4.93 17.80
C ASP A 212 11.67 4.47 18.45
N GLN A 213 10.74 3.95 17.63
CA GLN A 213 9.47 3.43 18.12
C GLN A 213 9.70 2.22 19.03
N GLN A 214 9.12 2.26 20.22
CA GLN A 214 9.16 1.16 21.17
C GLN A 214 7.84 0.37 21.14
N PHE A 215 7.95 -0.94 21.07
CA PHE A 215 6.83 -1.87 21.24
C PHE A 215 6.88 -2.42 22.65
N LEU A 216 5.86 -2.07 23.46
CA LEU A 216 5.76 -2.57 24.83
C LEU A 216 5.53 -4.09 24.85
N GLN A 217 6.07 -4.74 25.88
CA GLN A 217 5.84 -6.15 26.11
C GLN A 217 4.34 -6.41 26.37
N GLY A 218 3.84 -7.54 25.87
CA GLY A 218 2.43 -7.91 26.02
C GLY A 218 1.47 -7.29 25.00
N ILE A 219 1.96 -6.48 24.04
CA ILE A 219 1.15 -6.06 22.91
C ILE A 219 0.81 -7.28 22.04
N ASN A 220 -0.47 -7.39 21.68
CA ASN A 220 -0.93 -8.42 20.75
C ASN A 220 -0.51 -8.07 19.33
N CYS A 221 0.39 -8.88 18.78
CA CYS A 221 0.82 -8.82 17.39
C CYS A 221 0.36 -10.06 16.63
N SER A 222 0.20 -9.93 15.33
CA SER A 222 -0.21 -11.03 14.45
C SER A 222 0.93 -11.45 13.53
N ILE A 223 0.99 -12.75 13.25
CA ILE A 223 1.88 -13.34 12.24
C ILE A 223 1.04 -14.08 11.21
N ALA A 224 1.44 -14.01 9.94
CA ALA A 224 0.76 -14.69 8.84
C ALA A 224 1.79 -15.28 7.87
N GLY A 225 1.45 -16.39 7.22
CA GLY A 225 2.35 -17.08 6.30
C GLY A 225 1.81 -18.44 5.86
N TRP A 226 2.52 -19.08 4.93
CA TRP A 226 2.21 -20.42 4.38
C TRP A 226 3.21 -21.49 4.81
N GLY A 227 4.07 -21.19 5.79
CA GLY A 227 5.07 -22.13 6.28
C GLY A 227 4.44 -23.36 6.93
N TYR A 228 5.03 -24.52 6.68
CA TYR A 228 4.79 -25.71 7.49
C TYR A 228 5.70 -25.65 8.73
N ILE A 229 5.18 -26.19 9.84
CA ILE A 229 5.88 -26.32 11.13
C ILE A 229 6.81 -27.52 11.06
#